data_AF-A0A947QHV6-F1
#
_entry.id   AF-A0A947QHV6-F1
#
_cell.length_a   1.000
_cell.length_b   1.000
_cell.length_c   1.000
_cell.angle_alpha   90.00
_cell.angle_beta   90.00
_cell.angle_gamma   90.00
#
_symmetry.space_group_name_H-M   'P 1'
#
loop_
_entity.id
_entity.type
_entity.pdbx_description
1 polymer ?
#
loop_
_entity_poly.entity_id
_entity_poly.type
_entity_poly.pdbx_seq_one_letter_code
_entity_poly.pdbx_strand_id
1 'polypeptide(L)'
;MSNGRKFDSSLWIVIAGLGVAAILAGFASAYSSGQSAFFLSRLVDTTIGPISRRSAWTTLREGAVLGRAVPKKGEAAYLVSLRLPDGEYRAIAEVDGDGSVLRVHALGGTNSLARTRRLGALFARSGKSGAGQDSTPLDASLEPIVGDALETITRLERQRTEGEDGDRR
;
A
#
# COMPACT_ATOMS: atom_id res chain seq x y z
N MET A 1 -47.27 42.91 -5.63
CA MET A 1 -46.52 43.09 -4.36
C MET A 1 -45.44 42.02 -4.32
N SER A 2 -44.22 42.36 -4.72
CA SER A 2 -43.10 41.42 -4.71
C SER A 2 -42.55 41.31 -3.29
N ASN A 3 -42.71 40.14 -2.67
CA ASN A 3 -42.08 39.83 -1.40
C ASN A 3 -40.57 39.64 -1.63
N GLY A 4 -39.82 40.73 -1.53
CA GLY A 4 -38.36 40.70 -1.43
C GLY A 4 -37.97 40.06 -0.10
N ARG A 5 -37.83 38.74 -0.06
CA ARG A 5 -37.18 38.03 1.06
C ARG A 5 -35.79 38.63 1.21
N LYS A 6 -35.58 39.43 2.26
CA LYS A 6 -34.25 39.88 2.67
C LYS A 6 -33.47 38.61 2.99
N PHE A 7 -32.45 38.31 2.18
CA PHE A 7 -31.58 37.17 2.41
C PHE A 7 -30.97 37.28 3.81
N ASP A 8 -31.12 36.24 4.61
CA ASP A 8 -30.69 36.22 6.00
C ASP A 8 -29.17 36.17 6.07
N SER A 9 -28.54 37.25 6.51
CA SER A 9 -27.08 37.36 6.62
C SER A 9 -26.50 36.29 7.56
N SER A 10 -27.29 35.77 8.50
CA SER A 10 -26.89 34.67 9.38
C SER A 10 -26.64 33.36 8.60
N LEU A 11 -27.44 33.08 7.56
CA LEU A 11 -27.26 31.93 6.67
C LEU A 11 -25.93 32.01 5.91
N TRP A 12 -25.56 33.20 5.43
CA TRP A 12 -24.30 33.42 4.73
C TRP A 12 -23.08 33.26 5.64
N ILE A 13 -23.18 33.67 6.91
CA ILE A 13 -22.11 33.46 7.90
C ILE A 13 -21.91 31.96 8.16
N VAL A 14 -23.00 31.19 8.27
CA VAL A 14 -22.93 29.73 8.46
C VAL A 14 -22.33 29.04 7.24
N ILE A 15 -22.75 29.42 6.02
CA ILE A 15 -22.19 28.88 4.76
C ILE A 15 -20.70 29.22 4.65
N ALA A 16 -20.31 30.45 4.95
CA ALA A 16 -18.90 30.86 4.95
C ALA A 16 -18.09 30.06 5.99
N GLY A 17 -18.63 29.84 7.19
CA GLY A 17 -18.01 29.02 8.23
C GLY A 17 -17.81 27.58 7.80
N LEU A 18 -18.82 26.96 7.18
CA LEU A 18 -18.73 25.62 6.59
C LEU A 18 -17.70 25.54 5.47
N GLY A 19 -17.63 26.57 4.61
CA GLY A 19 -16.63 26.66 3.54
C GLY A 19 -15.20 26.70 4.09
N VAL A 20 -14.95 27.53 5.10
CA VAL A 20 -13.63 27.59 5.77
C VAL A 20 -13.29 26.26 6.43
N ALA A 21 -14.24 25.64 7.14
CA ALA A 21 -14.02 24.34 7.77
C ALA A 21 -13.69 23.24 6.74
N ALA A 22 -14.38 23.22 5.58
CA ALA A 22 -14.10 22.27 4.50
C ALA A 22 -12.70 22.47 3.90
N ILE A 23 -12.28 23.72 3.70
CA ILE A 23 -10.93 24.05 3.22
C ILE A 23 -9.88 23.58 4.22
N LEU A 24 -10.04 23.91 5.50
CA LEU A 24 -9.12 23.50 6.56
C LEU A 24 -9.03 21.97 6.69
N ALA A 25 -10.17 21.26 6.57
CA ALA A 25 -10.20 19.81 6.55
C ALA A 25 -9.44 19.24 5.33
N GLY A 26 -9.58 19.86 4.16
CA GLY A 26 -8.83 19.51 2.96
C GLY A 26 -7.32 19.64 3.16
N PHE A 27 -6.85 20.77 3.71
CA PHE A 27 -5.44 20.99 4.02
C PHE A 27 -4.91 20.03 5.09
N ALA A 28 -5.67 19.80 6.17
CA ALA A 28 -5.30 18.86 7.21
C ALA A 28 -5.18 17.42 6.66
N SER A 29 -6.10 17.03 5.78
CA SER A 29 -6.07 15.72 5.11
C SER A 29 -4.85 15.58 4.20
N ALA A 30 -4.54 16.60 3.40
CA ALA A 30 -3.35 16.60 2.54
C ALA A 30 -2.05 16.53 3.36
N TYR A 31 -1.96 17.28 4.46
CA TYR A 31 -0.83 17.26 5.38
C TYR A 31 -0.64 15.89 6.04
N SER A 32 -1.73 15.31 6.58
CA SER A 32 -1.72 13.97 7.18
C SER A 32 -1.31 12.88 6.17
N SER A 33 -1.78 13.01 4.92
CA SER A 33 -1.43 12.10 3.84
C SER A 33 0.06 12.20 3.46
N GLY A 34 0.60 13.42 3.40
CA GLY A 34 2.03 13.67 3.15
C GLY A 34 2.93 13.12 4.25
N GLN A 35 2.55 13.30 5.52
CA GLN A 35 3.30 12.78 6.66
C GLN A 35 3.31 11.24 6.69
N SER A 36 2.17 10.63 6.39
CA SER A 36 2.03 9.17 6.31
C SER A 36 2.87 8.60 5.17
N ALA A 37 2.84 9.25 4.00
CA ALA A 37 3.64 8.87 2.84
C ALA A 37 5.15 8.93 3.14
N PHE A 38 5.60 9.99 3.84
CA PHE A 38 7.01 10.11 4.24
C PHE A 38 7.43 9.05 5.27
N PHE A 39 6.57 8.73 6.22
CA PHE A 39 6.84 7.68 7.19
C PHE A 39 6.97 6.32 6.52
N LEU A 40 6.05 6.00 5.60
CA LEU A 40 6.02 4.71 4.91
C LEU A 40 7.18 4.56 3.91
N SER A 41 7.52 5.60 3.15
CA SER A 41 8.73 5.57 2.31
C SER A 41 9.98 5.35 3.13
N ARG A 42 10.13 6.07 4.25
CA ARG A 42 11.26 5.88 5.16
C ARG A 42 11.31 4.47 5.75
N LEU A 43 10.16 3.90 6.11
CA LEU A 43 10.07 2.53 6.62
C LEU A 43 10.54 1.53 5.55
N VAL A 44 10.15 1.71 4.30
CA VAL A 44 10.60 0.86 3.19
C VAL A 44 12.10 1.02 2.92
N ASP A 45 12.55 2.27 2.80
CA ASP A 45 13.96 2.58 2.52
C ASP A 45 14.88 2.03 3.63
N THR A 46 14.47 2.10 4.89
CA THR A 46 15.24 1.53 6.02
C THR A 46 15.25 0.00 6.04
N THR A 47 14.24 -0.67 5.48
CA THR A 47 14.13 -2.13 5.49
C THR A 47 14.93 -2.79 4.37
N ILE A 48 15.05 -2.15 3.20
CA ILE A 48 15.66 -2.77 2.00
C ILE A 48 17.17 -2.50 1.89
N GLY A 49 17.69 -1.31 2.24
CA GLY A 49 19.11 -0.99 2.05
C GLY A 49 19.39 0.51 1.88
N PRO A 50 20.65 0.96 1.84
CA PRO A 50 21.05 2.25 2.42
C PRO A 50 20.43 3.48 1.72
N ILE A 51 19.58 4.19 2.50
CA ILE A 51 19.39 5.64 2.78
C ILE A 51 19.51 6.67 1.64
N SER A 52 20.22 6.41 0.54
CA SER A 52 20.42 7.31 -0.59
C SER A 52 19.24 7.36 -1.58
N ARG A 53 18.29 6.43 -1.49
CA ARG A 53 17.07 6.42 -2.31
C ARG A 53 15.94 7.00 -1.47
N ARG A 54 15.52 8.23 -1.74
CA ARG A 54 14.23 8.73 -1.25
C ARG A 54 13.15 8.12 -2.14
N SER A 55 12.41 7.13 -1.63
CA SER A 55 11.27 6.58 -2.38
C SER A 55 10.09 7.53 -2.36
N ALA A 56 9.40 7.62 -3.50
CA ALA A 56 8.08 8.21 -3.58
C ALA A 56 7.06 7.16 -3.16
N TRP A 57 6.25 7.47 -2.16
CA TRP A 57 5.20 6.60 -1.68
C TRP A 57 3.87 6.89 -2.39
N THR A 58 3.20 5.84 -2.85
CA THR A 58 1.85 5.88 -3.40
C THR A 58 0.96 4.96 -2.60
N THR A 59 -0.10 5.52 -2.02
CA THR A 59 -1.11 4.75 -1.29
C THR A 59 -2.07 4.11 -2.30
N LEU A 60 -2.32 2.80 -2.19
CA LEU A 60 -3.18 2.05 -3.12
C LEU A 60 -4.39 1.43 -2.39
N ARG A 61 -4.17 0.77 -1.25
CA ARG A 61 -5.21 0.09 -0.45
C ARG A 61 -6.05 -0.90 -1.26
N GLU A 62 -5.39 -1.76 -2.03
CA GLU A 62 -6.04 -2.82 -2.80
C GLU A 62 -5.77 -4.19 -2.17
N GLY A 63 -6.82 -4.83 -1.66
CA GLY A 63 -6.71 -6.13 -0.99
C GLY A 63 -5.70 -6.09 0.16
N ALA A 64 -4.69 -6.95 0.06
CA ALA A 64 -3.57 -7.03 0.99
C ALA A 64 -2.52 -5.92 0.82
N VAL A 65 -2.57 -5.14 -0.26
CA VAL A 65 -1.54 -4.18 -0.63
C VAL A 65 -1.91 -2.78 -0.14
N LEU A 66 -1.13 -2.24 0.78
CA LEU A 66 -1.36 -0.91 1.36
C LEU A 66 -0.86 0.21 0.44
N GLY A 67 0.27 0.00 -0.21
CA GLY A 67 0.85 0.97 -1.13
C GLY A 67 2.21 0.55 -1.65
N ARG A 68 2.76 1.40 -2.51
CA ARG A 68 3.99 1.18 -3.27
C ARG A 68 4.99 2.28 -2.96
N ALA A 69 6.24 1.90 -2.75
CA ALA A 69 7.40 2.77 -2.70
C ALA A 69 8.17 2.63 -4.01
N VAL A 70 8.40 3.76 -4.68
CA VAL A 70 9.10 3.82 -5.97
C VAL A 70 10.34 4.67 -5.77
N PRO A 71 11.53 4.09 -5.78
CA PRO A 71 12.72 4.88 -5.53
C PRO A 71 13.44 5.24 -6.84
N LYS A 72 14.33 6.24 -6.82
CA LYS A 72 14.86 6.84 -8.07
C LYS A 72 15.66 5.89 -8.99
N LYS A 73 16.35 4.86 -8.46
CA LYS A 73 17.21 3.92 -9.21
C LYS A 73 17.21 2.46 -8.71
N GLY A 74 16.55 1.55 -9.41
CA GLY A 74 16.37 0.12 -9.04
C GLY A 74 14.90 -0.25 -8.82
N GLU A 75 14.67 -1.29 -8.04
CA GLU A 75 13.34 -1.92 -7.97
C GLU A 75 12.33 -1.20 -7.07
N ALA A 76 11.04 -1.42 -7.36
CA ALA A 76 9.93 -0.92 -6.57
C ALA A 76 9.65 -1.87 -5.41
N ALA A 77 8.90 -1.39 -4.42
CA ALA A 77 8.51 -2.22 -3.30
C ALA A 77 7.07 -1.95 -2.86
N TYR A 78 6.36 -3.00 -2.46
CA TYR A 78 5.00 -2.94 -1.95
C TYR A 78 4.96 -3.25 -0.47
N LEU A 79 4.18 -2.47 0.29
CA LEU A 79 3.82 -2.84 1.65
C LEU A 79 2.56 -3.71 1.60
N VAL A 80 2.69 -4.91 2.13
CA VAL A 80 1.61 -5.88 2.23
C VAL A 80 1.21 -6.01 3.70
N SER A 81 -0.10 -5.98 3.96
CA SER A 81 -0.73 -6.25 5.24
C SER A 81 -1.77 -7.34 5.05
N LEU A 82 -1.53 -8.47 5.69
CA LEU A 82 -2.47 -9.59 5.76
C LEU A 82 -3.14 -9.59 7.12
N ARG A 83 -4.47 -9.50 7.13
CA ARG A 83 -5.28 -9.69 8.34
C ARG A 83 -5.67 -11.15 8.46
N LEU A 84 -5.25 -11.79 9.53
CA LEU A 84 -5.59 -13.15 9.91
C LEU A 84 -6.48 -13.13 11.16
N PRO A 85 -7.23 -14.21 11.45
CA PRO A 85 -8.11 -14.26 12.62
C PRO A 85 -7.40 -14.01 13.96
N ASP A 86 -6.11 -14.33 14.05
CA ASP A 86 -5.27 -14.19 15.26
C ASP A 86 -4.40 -12.92 15.26
N GLY A 87 -4.49 -12.09 14.21
CA GLY A 87 -3.71 -10.85 14.13
C GLY A 87 -3.29 -10.46 12.72
N GLU A 88 -2.34 -9.55 12.62
CA GLU A 88 -1.90 -8.96 11.36
C GLU A 88 -0.46 -9.35 11.05
N TYR A 89 -0.17 -9.71 9.79
CA TYR A 89 1.18 -9.89 9.27
C TYR A 89 1.50 -8.76 8.30
N ARG A 90 2.66 -8.10 8.48
CA ARG A 90 3.12 -7.03 7.59
C ARG A 90 4.45 -7.40 6.97
N ALA A 91 4.59 -7.12 5.68
CA ALA A 91 5.83 -7.36 4.96
C ALA A 91 6.02 -6.35 3.83
N ILE A 92 7.27 -6.20 3.41
CA ILE A 92 7.66 -5.41 2.24
C ILE A 92 8.11 -6.37 1.16
N ALA A 93 7.45 -6.33 0.01
CA ALA A 93 7.80 -7.12 -1.16
C ALA A 93 8.53 -6.22 -2.17
N GLU A 94 9.81 -6.50 -2.44
CA GLU A 94 10.59 -5.90 -3.53
C GLU A 94 10.20 -6.59 -4.83
N VAL A 95 9.89 -5.81 -5.87
CA VAL A 95 9.35 -6.29 -7.14
C VAL A 95 10.05 -5.72 -8.35
N ASP A 96 10.20 -6.55 -9.36
CA ASP A 96 10.71 -6.18 -10.68
C ASP A 96 9.61 -5.50 -11.52
N GLY A 97 9.98 -4.89 -12.64
CA GLY A 97 9.09 -4.15 -13.54
C GLY A 97 8.00 -4.98 -14.21
N ASP A 98 8.10 -6.31 -14.17
CA ASP A 98 7.07 -7.26 -14.64
C ASP A 98 6.07 -7.66 -13.55
N GLY A 99 6.25 -7.18 -12.31
CA GLY A 99 5.43 -7.53 -11.15
C GLY A 99 5.84 -8.83 -10.46
N SER A 100 6.99 -9.42 -10.83
CA SER A 100 7.58 -10.56 -10.12
C SER A 100 8.17 -10.13 -8.78
N VAL A 101 7.91 -10.90 -7.73
CA VAL A 101 8.42 -10.59 -6.38
C VAL A 101 9.83 -11.17 -6.20
N LEU A 102 10.80 -10.27 -6.06
CA LEU A 102 12.22 -10.63 -5.92
C LEU A 102 12.56 -11.04 -4.49
N ARG A 103 12.10 -10.27 -3.50
CA ARG A 103 12.39 -10.47 -2.08
C ARG A 103 11.24 -10.00 -1.22
N VAL A 104 11.07 -10.66 -0.06
CA VAL A 104 10.09 -10.23 0.95
C VAL A 104 10.76 -10.06 2.29
N HIS A 105 10.61 -8.87 2.87
CA HIS A 105 11.10 -8.49 4.18
C HIS A 105 9.94 -8.45 5.17
N ALA A 106 9.89 -9.39 6.10
CA ALA A 106 8.87 -9.38 7.15
C ALA A 106 9.13 -8.23 8.13
N LEU A 107 8.13 -7.36 8.31
CA LEU A 107 8.15 -6.27 9.29
C LEU A 107 7.66 -6.70 10.67
N GLY A 108 7.20 -7.95 10.76
CA GLY A 108 6.57 -8.50 11.96
C GLY A 108 5.05 -8.41 11.89
N GLY A 109 4.42 -8.84 12.98
CA GLY A 109 2.99 -8.96 13.08
C GLY A 109 2.58 -9.31 14.51
N THR A 110 1.29 -9.18 14.83
CA THR A 110 0.77 -9.60 16.14
C THR A 110 0.63 -11.12 16.26
N ASN A 111 0.92 -11.86 15.18
CA ASN A 111 0.83 -13.32 15.13
C ASN A 111 2.04 -14.01 15.76
N SER A 112 1.87 -15.29 16.10
CA SER A 112 2.97 -16.12 16.60
C SER A 112 4.17 -16.10 15.66
N LEU A 113 5.38 -15.97 16.23
CA LEU A 113 6.66 -15.93 15.49
C LEU A 113 6.82 -17.10 14.51
N ALA A 114 6.27 -18.27 14.81
CA ALA A 114 6.28 -19.44 13.94
C ALA A 114 5.47 -19.21 12.65
N ARG A 115 4.30 -18.58 12.74
CA ARG A 115 3.44 -18.25 11.58
C ARG A 115 4.04 -17.14 10.73
N THR A 116 4.66 -16.14 11.36
CA THR A 116 5.39 -15.05 10.68
C THR A 116 6.55 -15.59 9.83
N ARG A 117 7.33 -16.53 10.37
CA ARG A 117 8.42 -17.20 9.63
C ARG A 117 7.88 -18.02 8.45
N ARG A 118 6.75 -18.70 8.62
CA ARG A 118 6.10 -19.49 7.55
C ARG A 118 5.54 -18.60 6.44
N LEU A 119 4.87 -17.50 6.79
CA LEU A 119 4.39 -16.53 5.79
C LEU A 119 5.56 -15.94 5.00
N GLY A 120 6.66 -15.56 5.67
CA GLY A 120 7.87 -15.10 4.99
C GLY A 120 8.43 -16.17 4.04
N ALA A 121 8.47 -17.44 4.47
CA ALA A 121 8.93 -18.55 3.63
C ALA A 121 7.98 -18.82 2.46
N LEU A 122 6.66 -18.70 2.65
CA LEU A 122 5.66 -18.85 1.60
C LEU A 122 5.82 -17.74 0.56
N PHE A 123 5.85 -16.48 0.98
CA PHE A 123 6.10 -15.35 0.08
C PHE A 123 7.41 -15.49 -0.71
N ALA A 124 8.49 -15.94 -0.06
CA ALA A 124 9.77 -16.16 -0.73
C ALA A 124 9.72 -17.35 -1.72
N ARG A 125 8.89 -18.36 -1.44
CA ARG A 125 8.69 -19.53 -2.30
C ARG A 125 7.76 -19.23 -3.47
N SER A 126 6.65 -18.54 -3.23
CA SER A 126 5.65 -18.23 -4.26
C SER A 126 6.07 -17.06 -5.14
N GLY A 127 6.92 -16.15 -4.65
CA GLY A 127 7.51 -15.06 -5.45
C GLY A 127 8.59 -15.51 -6.44
N LYS A 128 9.31 -16.60 -6.14
CA LYS A 128 10.25 -17.24 -7.06
C LYS A 128 9.53 -18.35 -7.80
N SER A 129 9.26 -18.16 -9.08
CA SER A 129 8.66 -19.13 -9.99
C SER A 129 9.34 -20.52 -9.86
N GLY A 130 8.81 -21.37 -8.99
CA GLY A 130 9.51 -22.59 -8.58
C GLY A 130 8.82 -23.26 -7.39
N ALA A 131 7.77 -24.02 -7.70
CA ALA A 131 7.06 -24.86 -6.74
C ALA A 131 8.01 -25.87 -6.06
N GLY A 132 8.53 -25.51 -4.89
CA GLY A 132 9.23 -26.42 -3.99
C GLY A 132 8.22 -27.25 -3.18
N GLN A 133 8.27 -28.58 -3.36
CA GLN A 133 7.34 -29.60 -2.83
C GLN A 133 7.56 -29.97 -1.35
N ASP A 134 7.56 -29.01 -0.43
CA ASP A 134 7.42 -29.32 1.00
C ASP A 134 6.23 -28.54 1.55
N SER A 135 5.03 -29.12 1.46
CA SER A 135 3.78 -28.54 1.91
C SER A 135 3.46 -28.99 3.33
N THR A 136 3.53 -28.05 4.28
CA THR A 136 3.00 -28.27 5.62
C THR A 136 1.47 -28.08 5.57
N PRO A 137 0.65 -28.80 6.36
CA PRO A 137 -0.82 -28.62 6.33
C PRO A 137 -1.30 -27.19 6.64
N LEU A 138 -0.51 -26.42 7.41
CA LEU A 138 -0.80 -25.01 7.66
C LEU A 138 -0.54 -24.11 6.44
N ASP A 139 0.33 -24.53 5.53
CA ASP A 139 0.66 -23.77 4.32
C ASP A 139 -0.53 -23.73 3.37
N ALA A 140 -1.31 -24.83 3.28
CA ALA A 140 -2.52 -24.90 2.47
C ALA A 140 -3.59 -23.85 2.83
N SER A 141 -3.65 -23.42 4.10
CA SER A 141 -4.58 -22.38 4.56
C SER A 141 -4.09 -20.95 4.31
N LEU A 142 -2.78 -20.77 4.16
CA LEU A 142 -2.13 -19.47 3.99
C LEU A 142 -1.79 -19.18 2.52
N GLU A 143 -1.59 -20.23 1.73
CA GLU A 143 -1.30 -20.19 0.31
C GLU A 143 -2.32 -19.38 -0.51
N PRO A 144 -3.65 -19.52 -0.36
CA PRO A 144 -4.59 -18.70 -1.13
C PRO A 144 -4.49 -17.22 -0.79
N ILE A 145 -4.19 -16.89 0.48
CA ILE A 145 -4.05 -15.50 0.94
C ILE A 145 -2.78 -14.86 0.39
N VAL A 146 -1.66 -15.61 0.41
CA VAL A 146 -0.39 -15.17 -0.17
C VAL A 146 -0.49 -15.07 -1.70
N GLY A 147 -1.16 -16.04 -2.33
CA GLY A 147 -1.42 -16.05 -3.77
C GLY A 147 -2.22 -14.83 -4.22
N ASP A 148 -3.34 -14.51 -3.54
CA ASP A 148 -4.15 -13.33 -3.83
C ASP A 148 -3.37 -12.02 -3.67
N ALA A 149 -2.50 -11.94 -2.64
CA ALA A 149 -1.63 -10.79 -2.45
C ALA A 149 -0.61 -10.63 -3.59
N LEU A 150 -0.01 -11.73 -4.04
CA LEU A 150 0.93 -11.71 -5.17
C LEU A 150 0.24 -11.38 -6.49
N GLU A 151 -0.91 -11.98 -6.75
CA GLU A 151 -1.72 -11.69 -7.94
C GLU A 151 -2.13 -10.21 -7.97
N THR A 152 -2.52 -9.65 -6.82
CA THR A 152 -2.81 -8.22 -6.70
C THR A 152 -1.59 -7.37 -7.05
N ILE A 153 -0.39 -7.72 -6.56
CA ILE A 153 0.84 -6.99 -6.88
C ILE A 153 1.15 -7.07 -8.38
N THR A 154 1.09 -8.27 -8.98
CA THR A 154 1.36 -8.46 -10.41
C THR A 154 0.34 -7.72 -11.28
N ARG A 155 -0.94 -7.76 -10.92
CA ARG A 155 -2.00 -7.00 -11.60
C ARG A 155 -1.74 -5.50 -11.53
N LEU A 156 -1.36 -4.99 -10.36
CA LEU A 156 -1.06 -3.57 -10.15
C LEU A 156 0.14 -3.10 -10.97
N GLU A 157 1.21 -3.90 -11.07
CA GLU A 157 2.35 -3.54 -11.92
C GLU A 157 2.02 -3.62 -13.41
N ARG A 158 1.28 -4.65 -13.83
CA ARG A 158 0.84 -4.77 -15.22
C ARG A 158 -0.03 -3.58 -15.67
N GLN A 159 -1.00 -3.16 -14.85
CA GLN A 159 -1.82 -1.99 -15.14
C GLN A 159 -1.00 -0.71 -15.26
N ARG A 160 0.08 -0.57 -14.48
CA ARG A 160 0.99 0.57 -14.60
C ARG A 160 1.75 0.51 -15.91
N THR A 161 2.38 -0.61 -16.23
CA THR A 161 3.21 -0.74 -17.44
C THR A 161 2.38 -0.50 -18.69
N GLU A 162 1.15 -1.04 -18.75
CA GLU A 162 0.21 -0.78 -19.84
C GLU A 162 -0.25 0.69 -19.89
N GLY A 163 -0.40 1.35 -18.73
CA GLY A 163 -0.72 2.78 -18.64
C GLY A 163 0.42 3.71 -19.07
N GLU A 164 1.67 3.39 -18.72
CA GLU A 164 2.85 4.16 -19.15
C GLU A 164 3.14 4.01 -20.66
N ASP A 165 2.87 2.84 -21.24
CA ASP A 165 3.02 2.61 -22.68
C ASP A 165 1.90 3.25 -23.52
N GLY A 166 0.72 3.43 -22.93
CA GLY A 166 -0.41 4.14 -23.55
C GLY A 166 -0.16 5.65 -23.71
N ASP A 167 0.49 6.28 -22.72
CA ASP A 167 0.81 7.72 -22.72
C ASP A 167 2.00 8.11 -23.62
N ARG A 168 2.71 7.12 -24.20
CA ARG A 168 3.87 7.34 -25.09
C ARG A 168 3.54 7.25 -26.59
N ARG A 169 2.27 7.13 -26.95
CA ARG A 169 1.79 7.12 -28.36
C ARG A 169 1.00 8.39 -28.68
#